data_AF-A0A522UMF0-F1
#
_entry.id   AF-A0A522UMF0-F1
#
_cell.length_a   1.000
_cell.length_b   1.000
_cell.length_c   1.000
_cell.angle_alpha   90.00
_cell.angle_beta   90.00
_cell.angle_gamma   90.00
#
_symmetry.space_group_name_H-M   'P 1'
#
loop_
_entity.id
_entity.type
_entity.pdbx_description
1 polymer ?
#
loop_
_entity_poly.entity_id
_entity_poly.type
_entity_poly.pdbx_seq_one_letter_code
_entity_poly.pdbx_strand_id
1 'polypeptide(L)'
;MDLTVGPVTGREYARPVTDRPAGCCDDNNKPKSTGGKMKKLLFLFLLVVLSACSTFKVAEIDPKTGYFPSETKADIIKHDKYDLDPMKSLVLVTAGAFVEGQVKNMKYFDEIINLGELQSIIVREGLQDKVPSIADKIGVNKAYTNYKPFLWFRYNVRKSEREAYVQFILTDPKDMKDIFIAEKRFDPVWGNDQSTWYPLCNAFIDYVRENSKIYRMP
;
A
#
# COMPACT_ATOMS: atom_id res chain seq x y z
N MET A 1 -41.79 -12.83 -16.55
CA MET A 1 -41.23 -13.48 -15.34
C MET A 1 -40.81 -12.34 -14.44
N ASP A 2 -41.68 -12.07 -13.48
CA ASP A 2 -41.67 -10.89 -12.61
C ASP A 2 -41.39 -11.41 -11.19
N LEU A 3 -40.34 -10.89 -10.53
CA LEU A 3 -39.96 -11.28 -9.19
C LEU A 3 -39.83 -10.02 -8.34
N THR A 4 -40.94 -9.66 -7.71
CA THR A 4 -41.03 -8.68 -6.64
C THR A 4 -40.56 -9.31 -5.33
N VAL A 5 -39.62 -8.65 -4.65
CA VAL A 5 -39.14 -9.03 -3.31
C VAL A 5 -39.81 -8.10 -2.29
N GLY A 6 -40.63 -8.68 -1.41
CA GLY A 6 -41.28 -7.97 -0.29
C GLY A 6 -40.36 -7.77 0.92
N PRO A 7 -40.73 -6.88 1.87
CA PRO A 7 -39.89 -6.54 3.01
C PRO A 7 -40.07 -7.52 4.18
N VAL A 8 -38.98 -7.85 4.86
CA VAL A 8 -38.97 -8.63 6.10
C VAL A 8 -39.01 -7.69 7.30
N THR A 9 -40.05 -7.81 8.11
CA THR A 9 -40.23 -7.15 9.40
C THR A 9 -39.84 -8.08 10.55
N GLY A 10 -39.28 -7.47 11.61
CA GLY A 10 -39.41 -7.92 12.99
C GLY A 10 -38.33 -8.88 13.53
N ARG A 11 -37.64 -8.46 14.59
CA ARG A 11 -37.85 -9.05 15.93
C ARG A 11 -37.18 -8.27 17.06
N GLU A 12 -38.06 -7.80 17.90
CA GLU A 12 -37.99 -7.46 19.32
C GLU A 12 -37.34 -8.59 20.16
N TYR A 13 -36.40 -8.26 21.04
CA TYR A 13 -36.09 -9.07 22.22
C TYR A 13 -35.81 -8.18 23.43
N ALA A 14 -36.60 -8.46 24.47
CA ALA A 14 -36.62 -7.81 25.77
C ALA A 14 -35.42 -8.17 26.67
N ARG A 15 -35.20 -7.30 27.66
CA ARG A 15 -34.22 -7.40 28.75
C ARG A 15 -34.59 -8.51 29.75
N PRO A 16 -33.66 -8.84 30.66
CA PRO A 16 -34.04 -8.94 32.06
C PRO A 16 -33.21 -8.03 32.98
N VAL A 17 -33.93 -7.51 33.97
CA VAL A 17 -33.52 -6.74 35.15
C VAL A 17 -32.83 -7.67 36.15
N THR A 18 -31.75 -7.21 36.79
CA THR A 18 -31.43 -7.67 38.15
C THR A 18 -30.97 -6.49 39.00
N ASP A 19 -31.81 -6.17 39.99
CA ASP A 19 -31.54 -5.30 41.12
C ASP A 19 -30.52 -5.96 42.07
N ARG A 20 -29.54 -5.18 42.57
CA ARG A 20 -28.92 -5.39 43.89
C ARG A 20 -28.46 -4.08 44.52
N PRO A 21 -28.43 -4.00 45.87
CA PRO A 21 -28.77 -2.80 46.62
C PRO A 21 -27.58 -1.96 47.07
N ALA A 22 -27.93 -0.74 47.49
CA ALA A 22 -27.11 0.24 48.17
C ALA A 22 -26.46 -0.30 49.46
N GLY A 23 -25.16 -0.03 49.61
CA GLY A 23 -24.41 -0.11 50.85
C GLY A 23 -23.59 1.17 50.99
N CYS A 24 -23.98 2.01 51.94
CA CYS A 24 -23.28 3.23 52.32
C CYS A 24 -22.11 2.93 53.28
N CYS A 25 -21.21 3.92 53.32
CA CYS A 25 -20.34 4.34 54.42
C CYS A 25 -18.85 3.96 54.39
N ASP A 26 -18.08 5.02 54.64
CA ASP A 26 -16.76 5.12 55.27
C ASP A 26 -15.51 5.30 54.39
N ASP A 27 -15.30 6.57 54.05
CA ASP A 27 -14.27 7.44 54.62
C ASP A 27 -12.85 6.89 54.91
N ASN A 28 -11.90 7.68 54.38
CA ASN A 28 -10.55 7.90 54.91
C ASN A 28 -9.52 6.77 54.78
N ASN A 29 -8.83 6.73 53.64
CA ASN A 29 -7.38 6.56 53.71
C ASN A 29 -6.64 7.32 52.61
N LYS A 30 -6.14 8.51 52.99
CA LYS A 30 -5.21 9.32 52.19
C LYS A 30 -3.93 8.50 51.93
N PRO A 31 -3.49 8.32 50.68
CA PRO A 31 -2.14 7.84 50.42
C PRO A 31 -1.14 8.88 50.92
N LYS A 32 -0.30 8.48 51.89
CA LYS A 32 0.84 9.26 52.35
C LYS A 32 1.74 9.55 51.15
N SER A 33 1.81 10.83 50.77
CA SER A 33 2.73 11.38 49.78
C SER A 33 4.16 11.23 50.28
N THR A 34 4.79 10.09 50.00
CA THR A 34 6.22 9.89 50.13
C THR A 34 6.95 10.42 48.89
N GLY A 35 7.65 11.54 49.09
CA GLY A 35 8.95 11.80 48.46
C GLY A 35 8.99 11.91 46.93
N GLY A 36 8.66 13.10 46.42
CA GLY A 36 9.42 13.97 45.48
C GLY A 36 10.33 13.46 44.34
N LYS A 37 10.63 12.18 44.18
CA LYS A 37 11.56 11.66 43.15
C LYS A 37 10.95 10.64 42.19
N MET A 38 9.86 9.95 42.54
CA MET A 38 9.23 8.94 41.67
C MET A 38 8.32 9.52 40.57
N LYS A 39 7.69 10.69 40.79
CA LYS A 39 6.82 11.34 39.79
C LYS A 39 7.58 11.86 38.57
N LYS A 40 8.87 12.21 38.72
CA LYS A 40 9.73 12.64 37.60
C LYS A 40 10.15 11.45 36.72
N LEU A 41 10.27 10.24 37.28
CA LEU A 41 10.65 9.04 36.54
C LEU A 41 9.48 8.47 35.72
N LEU A 42 8.25 8.55 36.24
CA LEU A 42 7.04 8.12 35.52
C LEU A 42 6.73 9.04 34.33
N PHE A 43 6.98 10.35 34.44
CA PHE A 43 6.84 11.30 33.34
C PHE A 43 7.89 11.11 32.24
N LEU A 44 9.10 10.66 32.59
CA LEU A 44 10.17 10.39 31.63
C LEU A 44 9.90 9.09 30.83
N PHE A 45 9.30 8.09 31.46
CA PHE A 45 8.92 6.83 30.78
C PHE A 45 7.76 7.03 29.81
N LEU A 46 6.79 7.89 30.15
CA LEU A 46 5.62 8.19 29.29
C LEU A 46 6.01 8.95 28.00
N LEU A 47 7.11 9.71 28.01
CA LEU A 47 7.60 10.48 26.86
C LEU A 47 8.33 9.60 25.82
N VAL A 48 8.86 8.45 26.22
CA VAL A 48 9.57 7.51 25.32
C VAL A 48 8.59 6.63 24.53
N VAL A 49 7.37 6.41 25.03
CA VAL A 49 6.39 5.52 24.36
C VAL A 49 5.67 6.19 23.18
N LEU A 50 5.84 7.50 22.99
CA LEU A 50 5.19 8.26 21.89
C LEU A 50 6.02 8.31 20.60
N SER A 51 7.22 7.72 20.58
CA SER A 51 8.13 7.79 19.41
C SER A 51 7.92 6.70 18.36
N ALA A 52 7.00 5.75 18.58
CA ALA A 52 6.83 4.58 17.70
C ALA A 52 5.80 4.78 16.57
N CYS A 53 5.64 6.01 16.06
CA CYS A 53 4.85 6.25 14.85
C CYS A 53 5.75 6.01 13.63
N SER A 54 5.79 4.78 13.11
CA SER A 54 6.49 4.48 11.85
C SER A 54 5.76 5.21 10.72
N THR A 55 6.30 6.34 10.31
CA THR A 55 5.81 7.09 9.14
C THR A 55 6.41 6.44 7.91
N PHE A 56 5.57 5.97 6.98
CA PHE A 56 5.96 5.52 5.65
C PHE A 56 6.86 6.58 5.01
N LYS A 57 8.18 6.37 4.99
CA LYS A 57 9.14 7.38 4.53
C LYS A 57 9.75 6.93 3.23
N VAL A 58 9.56 7.73 2.18
CA VAL A 58 10.28 7.53 0.92
C VAL A 58 11.78 7.54 1.21
N ALA A 59 12.47 6.44 0.92
CA ALA A 59 13.88 6.27 1.24
C ALA A 59 14.72 6.55 -0.01
N GLU A 60 15.94 6.99 0.18
CA GLU A 60 16.89 7.08 -0.92
C GLU A 60 17.49 5.70 -1.21
N ILE A 61 17.81 5.47 -2.48
CA ILE A 61 18.57 4.30 -2.90
C ILE A 61 20.01 4.50 -2.42
N ASP A 62 20.57 3.52 -1.72
CA ASP A 62 21.98 3.55 -1.33
C ASP A 62 22.85 3.48 -2.59
N PRO A 63 23.68 4.50 -2.90
CA PRO A 63 24.47 4.53 -4.13
C PRO A 63 25.53 3.43 -4.20
N LYS A 64 25.88 2.80 -3.07
CA LYS A 64 26.86 1.69 -3.05
C LYS A 64 26.24 0.37 -3.48
N THR A 65 25.00 0.11 -3.05
CA THR A 65 24.31 -1.17 -3.30
C THR A 65 23.32 -1.06 -4.45
N GLY A 66 22.84 0.15 -4.73
CA GLY A 66 21.76 0.43 -5.66
C GLY A 66 20.40 -0.04 -5.16
N TYR A 67 20.20 -0.24 -3.86
CA TYR A 67 18.94 -0.71 -3.27
C TYR A 67 18.43 0.21 -2.17
N PHE A 68 17.14 0.10 -1.85
CA PHE A 68 16.58 0.61 -0.61
C PHE A 68 17.09 -0.21 0.58
N PRO A 69 17.33 0.39 1.75
CA PRO A 69 17.91 -0.29 2.90
C PRO A 69 16.95 -1.35 3.45
N SER A 70 17.23 -2.63 3.22
CA SER A 70 16.41 -3.73 3.72
C SER A 70 17.26 -4.92 4.16
N GLU A 71 16.80 -5.59 5.23
CA GLU A 71 17.41 -6.80 5.76
C GLU A 71 16.79 -8.08 5.18
N THR A 72 15.70 -7.95 4.39
CA THR A 72 14.97 -9.11 3.85
C THR A 72 14.73 -9.00 2.35
N LYS A 73 14.30 -10.09 1.74
CA LYS A 73 13.94 -10.16 0.32
C LYS A 73 12.46 -10.47 0.15
N ALA A 74 11.89 -10.00 -0.97
CA ALA A 74 10.57 -10.41 -1.42
C ALA A 74 10.65 -11.75 -2.16
N ASP A 75 9.53 -12.47 -2.18
CA ASP A 75 9.37 -13.69 -2.94
C ASP A 75 8.94 -13.34 -4.38
N ILE A 76 9.61 -13.91 -5.38
CA ILE A 76 9.29 -13.67 -6.79
C ILE A 76 8.28 -14.71 -7.25
N ILE A 77 7.06 -14.27 -7.55
CA ILE A 77 5.96 -15.12 -8.00
C ILE A 77 5.92 -15.20 -9.53
N LYS A 78 6.25 -14.09 -10.19
CA LYS A 78 6.31 -14.01 -11.65
C LYS A 78 7.41 -13.08 -12.12
N HIS A 79 8.12 -13.50 -13.16
CA HIS A 79 9.28 -12.80 -13.72
C HIS A 79 9.42 -13.09 -15.22
N ASP A 80 8.48 -12.60 -16.02
CA ASP A 80 8.53 -12.77 -17.47
C ASP A 80 9.59 -11.84 -18.06
N LYS A 81 10.44 -12.37 -18.96
CA LYS A 81 11.35 -11.55 -19.75
C LYS A 81 10.55 -10.56 -20.61
N TYR A 82 10.88 -9.28 -20.50
CA TYR A 82 10.17 -8.19 -21.17
C TYR A 82 11.16 -7.10 -21.56
N ASP A 83 11.02 -6.46 -22.72
CA ASP A 83 11.88 -5.32 -23.07
C ASP A 83 11.28 -4.04 -22.50
N LEU A 84 11.82 -3.54 -21.39
CA LEU A 84 11.26 -2.39 -20.68
C LEU A 84 11.64 -1.05 -21.32
N ASP A 85 12.70 -0.99 -22.12
CA ASP A 85 13.26 0.27 -22.63
C ASP A 85 12.26 1.03 -23.53
N PRO A 86 11.52 0.37 -24.45
CA PRO A 86 10.48 1.04 -25.25
C PRO A 86 9.29 1.56 -24.42
N MET A 87 9.11 1.05 -23.20
CA MET A 87 7.97 1.35 -22.32
C MET A 87 8.33 2.32 -21.18
N LYS A 88 9.57 2.82 -21.12
CA LYS A 88 10.05 3.69 -20.05
C LYS A 88 9.37 5.07 -19.99
N SER A 89 8.69 5.47 -21.06
CA SER A 89 8.15 6.82 -21.22
C SER A 89 7.09 7.17 -20.18
N LEU A 90 6.34 6.16 -19.70
CA LEU A 90 5.29 6.36 -18.70
C LEU A 90 5.04 5.07 -17.90
N VAL A 91 4.92 5.22 -16.59
CA VAL A 91 4.28 4.23 -15.71
C VAL A 91 3.10 4.85 -14.97
N LEU A 92 1.97 4.15 -14.99
CA LEU A 92 0.83 4.41 -14.13
C LEU A 92 1.04 3.68 -12.80
N VAL A 93 1.09 4.40 -11.68
CA VAL A 93 1.22 3.81 -10.34
C VAL A 93 -0.09 3.93 -9.59
N THR A 94 -0.69 2.80 -9.24
CA THR A 94 -1.92 2.73 -8.41
C THR A 94 -1.68 2.01 -7.09
N ALA A 95 -0.46 2.09 -6.56
CA ALA A 95 -0.02 1.46 -5.32
C ALA A 95 0.10 2.42 -4.12
N GLY A 96 -0.46 3.63 -4.25
CA GLY A 96 -0.42 4.67 -3.23
C GLY A 96 0.83 5.56 -3.29
N ALA A 97 0.74 6.74 -2.67
CA ALA A 97 1.74 7.81 -2.78
C ALA A 97 3.13 7.41 -2.28
N PHE A 98 3.22 6.57 -1.25
CA PHE A 98 4.51 6.07 -0.76
C PHE A 98 5.23 5.25 -1.84
N VAL A 99 4.53 4.28 -2.46
CA VAL A 99 5.10 3.42 -3.50
C VAL A 99 5.42 4.23 -4.76
N GLU A 100 4.55 5.17 -5.12
CA GLU A 100 4.83 6.14 -6.19
C GLU A 100 6.13 6.91 -5.93
N GLY A 101 6.37 7.35 -4.69
CA GLY A 101 7.63 7.98 -4.28
C GLY A 101 8.85 7.06 -4.43
N GLN A 102 8.73 5.78 -4.07
CA GLN A 102 9.82 4.82 -4.26
C GLN A 102 10.12 4.58 -5.76
N VAL A 103 9.08 4.43 -6.59
CA VAL A 103 9.23 4.27 -8.04
C VAL A 103 9.86 5.52 -8.65
N LYS A 104 9.52 6.73 -8.18
CA LYS A 104 10.18 7.99 -8.55
C LYS A 104 11.67 8.00 -8.20
N ASN A 105 12.02 7.52 -7.01
CA ASN A 105 13.42 7.46 -6.57
C ASN A 105 14.29 6.49 -7.38
N MET A 106 13.69 5.50 -8.05
CA MET A 106 14.42 4.61 -8.96
C MET A 106 14.94 5.32 -10.23
N LYS A 107 14.38 6.50 -10.59
CA LYS A 107 14.78 7.32 -11.76
C LYS A 107 14.84 6.54 -13.08
N TYR A 108 13.95 5.57 -13.27
CA TYR A 108 13.90 4.76 -14.49
C TYR A 108 12.88 5.29 -15.52
N PHE A 109 11.65 5.54 -15.08
CA PHE A 109 10.59 6.05 -15.96
C PHE A 109 10.70 7.56 -16.17
N ASP A 110 10.43 8.01 -17.38
CA ASP A 110 10.46 9.44 -17.74
C ASP A 110 9.30 10.19 -17.08
N GLU A 111 8.13 9.55 -17.01
CA GLU A 111 6.93 10.07 -16.37
C GLU A 111 6.31 9.01 -15.46
N ILE A 112 5.88 9.44 -14.27
CA ILE A 112 5.23 8.58 -13.28
C ILE A 112 3.96 9.30 -12.85
N ILE A 113 2.81 8.73 -13.19
CA ILE A 113 1.51 9.30 -12.87
C ILE A 113 0.68 8.37 -12.00
N ASN A 114 -0.25 8.92 -11.25
CA ASN A 114 -1.30 8.17 -10.57
C ASN A 114 -2.62 8.18 -11.35
N LEU A 115 -3.63 7.49 -10.80
CA LEU A 115 -4.94 7.35 -11.43
C LEU A 115 -5.65 8.71 -11.64
N GLY A 116 -5.55 9.62 -10.68
CA GLY A 116 -6.18 10.94 -10.76
C GLY A 116 -5.54 11.83 -11.83
N GLU A 117 -4.23 11.74 -12.00
CA GLU A 117 -3.50 12.42 -13.08
C GLU A 117 -3.88 11.85 -14.45
N LEU A 118 -3.96 10.52 -14.60
CA LEU A 118 -4.44 9.90 -15.85
C LEU A 118 -5.88 10.32 -16.20
N GLN A 119 -6.77 10.36 -15.20
CA GLN A 119 -8.14 10.88 -15.35
C GLN A 119 -8.13 12.32 -15.86
N SER A 120 -7.30 13.16 -15.24
CA SER A 120 -7.17 14.57 -15.61
C SER A 120 -6.65 14.73 -17.04
N ILE A 121 -5.70 13.90 -17.46
CA ILE A 121 -5.20 13.84 -18.85
C ILE A 121 -6.33 13.44 -19.80
N ILE A 122 -7.08 12.37 -19.52
CA ILE A 122 -8.18 11.90 -20.38
C ILE A 122 -9.22 13.01 -20.62
N VAL A 123 -9.57 13.77 -19.59
CA VAL A 123 -10.49 14.91 -19.71
C VAL A 123 -9.85 16.05 -20.50
N ARG A 124 -8.61 16.43 -20.18
CA ARG A 124 -7.90 17.54 -20.84
C ARG A 124 -7.71 17.30 -22.34
N GLU A 125 -7.41 16.05 -22.72
CA GLU A 125 -7.17 15.66 -24.12
C GLU A 125 -8.47 15.28 -24.87
N GLY A 126 -9.65 15.42 -24.25
CA GLY A 126 -10.94 15.12 -24.89
C GLY A 126 -11.15 13.64 -25.24
N LEU A 127 -10.58 12.73 -24.45
CA LEU A 127 -10.60 11.27 -24.73
C LEU A 127 -11.77 10.53 -24.06
N GLN A 128 -12.70 11.25 -23.42
CA GLN A 128 -13.77 10.68 -22.59
C GLN A 128 -14.67 9.69 -23.34
N ASP A 129 -14.98 9.95 -24.61
CA ASP A 129 -15.79 9.04 -25.44
C ASP A 129 -15.09 7.70 -25.70
N LYS A 130 -13.75 7.70 -25.76
CA LYS A 130 -12.93 6.51 -26.03
C LYS A 130 -12.54 5.80 -24.73
N VAL A 131 -12.35 6.56 -23.66
CA VAL A 131 -11.95 6.10 -22.32
C VAL A 131 -12.98 6.58 -21.30
N PRO A 132 -14.18 5.97 -21.25
CA PRO A 132 -15.28 6.44 -20.40
C PRO A 132 -15.02 6.22 -18.91
N SER A 133 -14.13 5.30 -18.57
CA SER A 133 -13.72 5.00 -17.19
C SER A 133 -12.31 4.43 -17.21
N ILE A 134 -11.57 4.62 -16.12
CA ILE A 134 -10.28 3.97 -15.83
C ILE A 134 -10.30 3.22 -14.50
N ALA A 135 -11.50 2.98 -13.94
CA ALA A 135 -11.66 2.31 -12.66
C ALA A 135 -11.33 0.80 -12.73
N ASP A 136 -11.37 0.22 -13.92
CA ASP A 136 -11.16 -1.21 -14.15
C ASP A 136 -10.11 -1.47 -15.23
N LYS A 137 -9.78 -2.76 -15.40
CA LYS A 137 -8.81 -3.25 -16.38
C LYS A 137 -9.14 -2.85 -17.82
N ILE A 138 -10.42 -2.86 -18.18
CA ILE A 138 -10.87 -2.49 -19.54
C ILE A 138 -10.61 -1.00 -19.77
N GLY A 139 -10.90 -0.18 -18.77
CA GLY A 139 -10.62 1.25 -18.78
C GLY A 139 -9.13 1.57 -18.93
N VAL A 140 -8.27 0.88 -18.18
CA VAL A 140 -6.80 1.05 -18.28
C VAL A 140 -6.28 0.61 -19.66
N ASN A 141 -6.78 -0.51 -20.22
CA ASN A 141 -6.45 -0.93 -21.58
C ASN A 141 -6.90 0.09 -22.65
N LYS A 142 -8.11 0.66 -22.49
CA LYS A 142 -8.60 1.72 -23.37
C LYS A 142 -7.74 2.98 -23.26
N ALA A 143 -7.32 3.36 -22.06
CA ALA A 143 -6.40 4.48 -21.84
C ALA A 143 -5.07 4.24 -22.57
N TYR A 144 -4.49 3.06 -22.41
CA TYR A 144 -3.27 2.65 -23.13
C TYR A 144 -3.42 2.80 -24.65
N THR A 145 -4.56 2.34 -25.19
CA THR A 145 -4.82 2.33 -26.64
C THR A 145 -5.03 3.73 -27.22
N ASN A 146 -5.63 4.65 -26.44
CA ASN A 146 -6.11 5.94 -26.95
C ASN A 146 -5.29 7.15 -26.51
N TYR A 147 -4.43 7.00 -25.49
CA TYR A 147 -3.56 8.08 -25.02
C TYR A 147 -2.10 7.84 -25.48
N LYS A 148 -1.39 6.91 -24.85
CA LYS A 148 -0.05 6.46 -25.25
C LYS A 148 0.31 5.14 -24.55
N PRO A 149 1.32 4.39 -25.04
CA PRO A 149 1.82 3.22 -24.34
C PRO A 149 2.38 3.56 -22.95
N PHE A 150 2.06 2.73 -21.96
CA PHE A 150 2.59 2.81 -20.60
C PHE A 150 2.54 1.44 -19.92
N LEU A 151 3.30 1.27 -18.82
CA LEU A 151 3.14 0.12 -17.92
C LEU A 151 2.25 0.48 -16.73
N TRP A 152 1.55 -0.50 -16.17
CA TRP A 152 0.72 -0.30 -14.99
C TRP A 152 1.33 -1.00 -13.78
N PHE A 153 1.83 -0.22 -12.83
CA PHE A 153 2.35 -0.69 -11.55
C PHE A 153 1.28 -0.59 -10.47
N ARG A 154 0.85 -1.74 -9.95
CA ARG A 154 -0.26 -1.83 -9.00
C ARG A 154 0.10 -2.70 -7.81
N TYR A 155 -0.66 -2.49 -6.74
CA TYR A 155 -0.59 -3.30 -5.54
C TYR A 155 -1.81 -4.21 -5.44
N ASN A 156 -1.64 -5.36 -4.79
CA ASN A 156 -2.71 -6.25 -4.40
C ASN A 156 -2.44 -6.87 -3.03
N VAL A 157 -3.48 -7.37 -2.35
CA VAL A 157 -3.34 -8.24 -1.19
C VAL A 157 -3.89 -9.61 -1.54
N ARG A 158 -3.00 -10.60 -1.63
CA ARG A 158 -3.39 -12.00 -1.74
C ARG A 158 -3.62 -12.55 -0.35
N LYS A 159 -4.82 -13.07 -0.08
CA LYS A 159 -5.13 -13.76 1.18
C LYS A 159 -5.03 -15.26 0.96
N SER A 160 -4.38 -15.96 1.88
CA SER A 160 -4.50 -17.41 2.09
C SER A 160 -5.34 -17.66 3.34
N GLU A 161 -5.56 -18.93 3.71
CA GLU A 161 -6.40 -19.29 4.87
C GLU A 161 -5.94 -18.64 6.18
N ARG A 162 -4.64 -18.38 6.35
CA ARG A 162 -4.06 -17.86 7.60
C ARG A 162 -3.14 -16.67 7.44
N GLU A 163 -2.81 -16.31 6.20
CA GLU A 163 -1.81 -15.28 5.93
C GLU A 163 -2.31 -14.32 4.85
N ALA A 164 -1.79 -13.09 4.88
CA ALA A 164 -1.96 -12.11 3.82
C ALA A 164 -0.59 -11.80 3.22
N TYR A 165 -0.55 -11.51 1.93
CA TYR A 165 0.65 -11.17 1.20
C TYR A 165 0.41 -9.87 0.43
N VAL A 166 1.26 -8.88 0.66
CA VAL A 166 1.34 -7.69 -0.19
C VAL A 166 2.02 -8.09 -1.48
N GLN A 167 1.43 -7.72 -2.62
CA GLN A 167 2.00 -7.97 -3.93
C GLN A 167 2.26 -6.65 -4.66
N PHE A 168 3.43 -6.56 -5.28
CA PHE A 168 3.69 -5.60 -6.35
C PHE A 168 3.55 -6.31 -7.69
N ILE A 169 2.78 -5.71 -8.58
CA ILE A 169 2.43 -6.27 -9.88
C ILE A 169 2.73 -5.21 -10.93
N LEU A 170 3.55 -5.57 -11.92
CA LEU A 170 3.71 -4.81 -13.15
C LEU A 170 2.90 -5.49 -14.26
N THR A 171 2.00 -4.75 -14.86
CA THR A 171 1.09 -5.23 -15.91
C THR A 171 1.38 -4.46 -17.20
N ASP A 172 1.46 -5.17 -18.33
CA ASP A 172 1.35 -4.58 -19.66
C ASP A 172 -0.14 -4.36 -19.97
N PRO A 173 -0.63 -3.11 -20.05
CA PRO A 173 -2.03 -2.85 -20.32
C PRO A 173 -2.47 -3.23 -21.73
N LYS A 174 -1.55 -3.43 -22.68
CA LYS A 174 -1.88 -3.76 -24.08
C LYS A 174 -2.73 -5.03 -24.18
N ASP A 175 -2.35 -6.06 -23.44
CA ASP A 175 -3.01 -7.37 -23.39
C ASP A 175 -3.45 -7.77 -21.97
N MET A 176 -3.29 -6.85 -21.01
CA MET A 176 -3.55 -7.04 -19.59
C MET A 176 -2.72 -8.16 -18.95
N LYS A 177 -1.54 -8.44 -19.50
CA LYS A 177 -0.63 -9.46 -18.99
C LYS A 177 0.19 -8.91 -17.82
N ASP A 178 0.09 -9.56 -16.66
CA ASP A 178 1.02 -9.33 -15.56
C ASP A 178 2.39 -9.91 -15.97
N ILE A 179 3.42 -9.07 -16.03
CA ILE A 179 4.78 -9.43 -16.47
C ILE A 179 5.74 -9.62 -15.31
N PHE A 180 5.45 -9.00 -14.17
CA PHE A 180 6.19 -9.17 -12.93
C PHE A 180 5.25 -9.19 -11.74
N ILE A 181 5.49 -10.12 -10.81
CA ILE A 181 4.80 -10.19 -9.52
C ILE A 181 5.83 -10.57 -8.46
N ALA A 182 6.01 -9.69 -7.48
CA ALA A 182 6.72 -10.00 -6.25
C ALA A 182 5.77 -9.88 -5.06
N GLU A 183 5.96 -10.69 -4.04
CA GLU A 183 5.15 -10.65 -2.84
C GLU A 183 5.96 -10.74 -1.55
N LYS A 184 5.35 -10.24 -0.48
CA LYS A 184 5.88 -10.36 0.87
C LYS A 184 4.74 -10.59 1.84
N ARG A 185 4.94 -11.50 2.79
CA ARG A 185 3.96 -11.74 3.85
C ARG A 185 3.65 -10.43 4.57
N PHE A 186 2.38 -10.05 4.60
CA PHE A 186 1.88 -8.91 5.33
C PHE A 186 1.67 -9.29 6.79
N ASP A 187 2.49 -8.70 7.66
CA ASP A 187 2.30 -8.80 9.10
C ASP A 187 1.69 -7.48 9.61
N PRO A 188 0.44 -7.44 10.10
CA PRO A 188 -0.16 -6.21 10.58
C PRO A 188 0.51 -5.64 11.84
N VAL A 189 1.26 -6.47 12.58
CA VAL A 189 1.88 -6.10 13.86
C VAL A 189 3.33 -5.65 13.64
N TRP A 190 4.05 -6.32 12.73
CA TRP A 190 5.49 -6.10 12.49
C TRP A 190 5.82 -5.61 11.07
N GLY A 191 4.82 -5.44 10.23
CA GLY A 191 4.97 -4.93 8.87
C GLY A 191 5.36 -3.46 8.89
N ASN A 192 6.52 -3.17 8.32
CA ASN A 192 7.01 -1.81 8.16
C ASN A 192 7.74 -1.67 6.80
N ASP A 193 8.26 -0.49 6.54
CA ASP A 193 8.97 -0.18 5.30
C ASP A 193 10.13 -1.15 5.04
N GLN A 194 10.91 -1.48 6.06
CA GLN A 194 12.08 -2.36 5.93
C GLN A 194 11.75 -3.84 5.76
N SER A 195 10.68 -4.32 6.40
CA SER A 195 10.29 -5.74 6.40
C SER A 195 9.36 -6.12 5.24
N THR A 196 8.61 -5.15 4.70
CA THR A 196 7.60 -5.40 3.66
C THR A 196 7.91 -4.65 2.37
N TRP A 197 8.01 -3.32 2.42
CA TRP A 197 7.93 -2.51 1.21
C TRP A 197 9.27 -2.35 0.47
N TYR A 198 10.38 -2.11 1.19
CA TYR A 198 11.70 -2.04 0.59
C TYR A 198 12.13 -3.36 -0.07
N PRO A 199 11.89 -4.55 0.51
CA PRO A 199 12.10 -5.81 -0.18
C PRO A 199 11.37 -5.90 -1.52
N LEU A 200 10.10 -5.46 -1.56
CA LEU A 200 9.29 -5.45 -2.78
C LEU A 200 9.80 -4.43 -3.82
N CYS A 201 10.21 -3.24 -3.38
CA CYS A 201 10.82 -2.24 -4.25
C CYS A 201 12.16 -2.73 -4.80
N ASN A 202 12.98 -3.39 -3.98
CA ASN A 202 14.26 -3.97 -4.39
C ASN A 202 14.08 -5.09 -5.41
N ALA A 203 13.09 -5.96 -5.22
CA ALA A 203 12.73 -6.96 -6.23
C ALA A 203 12.30 -6.32 -7.57
N PHE A 204 11.63 -5.17 -7.51
CA PHE A 204 11.30 -4.43 -8.73
C PHE A 204 12.53 -3.78 -9.38
N ILE A 205 13.48 -3.25 -8.59
CA ILE A 205 14.78 -2.79 -9.09
C ILE A 205 15.51 -3.92 -9.83
N ASP A 206 15.55 -5.13 -9.26
CA ASP A 206 16.15 -6.30 -9.89
C ASP A 206 15.48 -6.61 -11.24
N TYR A 207 14.14 -6.66 -11.25
CA TYR A 207 13.39 -6.87 -12.48
C TYR A 207 13.73 -5.83 -13.57
N VAL A 208 13.81 -4.55 -13.21
CA VAL A 208 14.17 -3.47 -14.15
C VAL A 208 15.60 -3.64 -14.65
N ARG A 209 16.58 -3.96 -13.79
CA ARG A 209 17.98 -4.19 -14.19
C ARG A 209 18.14 -5.32 -15.19
N GLU A 210 17.39 -6.39 -15.02
CA GLU A 210 17.48 -7.56 -15.89
C GLU A 210 16.77 -7.36 -17.25
N ASN A 211 15.80 -6.44 -17.29
CA ASN A 211 14.90 -6.24 -18.43
C ASN A 211 15.06 -4.87 -19.11
N SER A 212 16.05 -4.08 -18.70
CA SER A 212 16.42 -2.79 -19.29
C SER A 212 17.91 -2.77 -19.62
N LYS A 213 18.27 -2.33 -20.83
CA LYS A 213 19.69 -2.16 -21.22
C LYS A 213 20.23 -0.79 -20.86
N ILE A 214 19.35 0.17 -20.64
CA ILE A 214 19.69 1.57 -20.38
C ILE A 214 19.60 1.94 -18.91
N TYR A 215 18.99 1.10 -18.06
CA TYR A 215 18.90 1.40 -16.64
C TYR A 215 20.29 1.46 -16.02
N ARG A 216 20.59 2.60 -15.40
CA ARG A 216 21.81 2.85 -14.64
C ARG A 216 21.41 3.14 -13.22
N MET A 217 22.22 2.65 -12.27
CA MET A 217 21.99 2.95 -10.86
C MET A 217 22.06 4.47 -10.65
N PRO A 218 21.10 5.05 -9.90
CA PRO A 218 21.05 6.49 -9.63
C PRO A 218 22.16 6.98 -8.71
#